data_AF-A0A521QYD8-F1
#
_entry.id   AF-A0A521QYD8-F1
#
_cell.length_a   1.000
_cell.length_b   1.000
_cell.length_c   1.000
_cell.angle_alpha   90.00
_cell.angle_beta   90.00
_cell.angle_gamma   90.00
#
_symmetry.space_group_name_H-M   'P 1'
#
loop_
_entity.id
_entity.type
_entity.pdbx_description
1 polymer ?
#
loop_
_entity_poly.entity_id
_entity_poly.type
_entity_poly.pdbx_seq_one_letter_code
_entity_poly.pdbx_strand_id
1 'polypeptide(L)'
;MSKLDNQIIPVAERLLKGEPLTLTKDVQTRLAEWIALKVLVADHAPRLGEGAKSIFNAATLAKFMKDQKVPPGFTIWIGTGGGPEWREAAKIHRAGVFVSPIVFGLSALKKMLPIRQNACTMTWGAGYAVFSIVAVSDPSLYGVDWETPFGHFQIWPVRESVGTWAPNYAIADWKITEISMRHNRNPDSPMPVSKRTGSPS
;
A
#
# COMPACT_ATOMS: atom_id res chain seq x y z
N MET A 1 16.69 17.70 -4.32
CA MET A 1 15.34 17.37 -3.78
C MET A 1 14.29 17.85 -4.74
N SER A 2 13.18 17.11 -4.88
CA SER A 2 12.07 17.54 -5.73
C SER A 2 11.28 18.68 -5.07
N LYS A 3 10.53 19.47 -5.87
CA LYS A 3 9.58 20.46 -5.34
C LYS A 3 8.56 19.84 -4.39
N LEU A 4 8.14 18.61 -4.67
CA LEU A 4 7.21 17.83 -3.84
C LEU A 4 7.82 17.48 -2.47
N ASP A 5 9.10 17.06 -2.43
CA ASP A 5 9.78 16.77 -1.16
C ASP A 5 9.82 18.04 -0.28
N ASN A 6 10.18 19.19 -0.83
CA ASN A 6 10.24 20.45 -0.06
C ASN A 6 8.89 20.86 0.53
N GLN A 7 7.79 20.58 -0.19
CA GLN A 7 6.45 20.94 0.26
C GLN A 7 5.93 19.99 1.35
N ILE A 8 6.31 18.71 1.30
CA ILE A 8 5.81 17.71 2.25
C ILE A 8 6.67 17.59 3.51
N ILE A 9 7.94 18.02 3.49
CA ILE A 9 8.86 17.87 4.65
C ILE A 9 8.22 18.29 5.98
N PRO A 10 7.58 19.46 6.14
CA PRO A 10 6.98 19.86 7.41
C PRO A 10 5.86 18.92 7.89
N VAL A 11 5.12 18.33 6.94
CA VAL A 11 4.07 17.35 7.22
C VAL A 11 4.70 16.00 7.58
N ALA A 12 5.65 15.54 6.76
CA ALA A 12 6.35 14.28 6.96
C ALA A 12 7.09 14.27 8.30
N GLU A 13 7.82 15.31 8.66
CA GLU A 13 8.51 15.39 9.95
C GLU A 13 7.56 15.19 11.15
N ARG A 14 6.39 15.83 11.12
CA ARG A 14 5.38 15.65 12.18
C ARG A 14 4.87 14.20 12.23
N LEU A 15 4.60 13.60 11.06
CA LEU A 15 4.20 12.19 10.96
C LEU A 15 5.28 11.27 11.55
N LEU A 16 6.52 11.46 11.12
CA LEU A 16 7.68 10.66 11.51
C LEU A 16 7.99 10.78 13.01
N LYS A 17 7.70 11.93 13.63
CA LYS A 17 7.84 12.17 15.08
C LYS A 17 6.63 11.75 15.90
N GLY A 18 5.53 11.34 15.27
CA GLY A 18 4.28 11.02 15.96
C GLY A 18 3.58 12.26 16.54
N GLU A 19 3.90 13.45 16.05
CA GLU A 19 3.29 14.70 16.51
C GLU A 19 1.88 14.84 15.95
N PRO A 20 0.93 15.44 16.70
CA PRO A 20 -0.42 15.63 16.20
C PRO A 20 -0.45 16.41 14.89
N LEU A 21 -1.28 16.00 13.92
CA LEU A 21 -1.44 16.60 12.60
C LEU A 21 -2.85 16.32 12.07
N THR A 22 -3.56 17.37 11.65
CA THR A 22 -4.85 17.20 10.98
C THR A 22 -4.64 16.79 9.52
N LEU A 23 -5.19 15.63 9.13
CA LEU A 23 -5.10 15.13 7.76
C LEU A 23 -6.20 15.76 6.87
N THR A 24 -6.03 17.04 6.54
CA THR A 24 -6.92 17.75 5.60
C THR A 24 -6.84 17.13 4.20
N LYS A 25 -7.79 17.44 3.32
CA LYS A 25 -7.79 16.95 1.92
C LYS A 25 -6.49 17.30 1.17
N ASP A 26 -5.98 18.52 1.34
CA ASP A 26 -4.72 18.96 0.73
C ASP A 26 -3.52 18.19 1.29
N VAL A 27 -3.46 18.00 2.61
CA VAL A 27 -2.40 17.21 3.27
C VAL A 27 -2.44 15.75 2.81
N GLN A 28 -3.62 15.12 2.76
CA GLN A 28 -3.80 13.76 2.26
C GLN A 28 -3.31 13.65 0.81
N THR A 29 -3.69 14.61 -0.06
CA THR A 29 -3.31 14.62 -1.47
C THR A 29 -1.79 14.68 -1.62
N ARG A 30 -1.13 15.67 -1.01
CA ARG A 30 0.33 15.83 -1.12
C ARG A 30 1.09 14.65 -0.53
N LEU A 31 0.59 14.09 0.57
CA LEU A 31 1.19 12.91 1.21
C LEU A 31 1.05 11.69 0.30
N ALA A 32 -0.13 11.49 -0.30
CA ALA A 32 -0.37 10.41 -1.26
C ALA A 32 0.51 10.54 -2.50
N GLU A 33 0.68 11.75 -3.05
CA GLU A 33 1.59 12.02 -4.17
C GLU A 33 3.04 11.69 -3.80
N TRP A 34 3.49 12.12 -2.62
CA TRP A 34 4.84 11.82 -2.15
C TRP A 34 5.07 10.33 -1.93
N ILE A 35 4.12 9.61 -1.34
CA ILE A 35 4.19 8.15 -1.17
C ILE A 35 4.18 7.45 -2.53
N ALA A 36 3.31 7.88 -3.45
CA ALA A 36 3.27 7.33 -4.82
C ALA A 36 4.61 7.50 -5.53
N LEU A 37 5.28 8.66 -5.37
CA LEU A 37 6.64 8.86 -5.89
C LEU A 37 7.62 7.82 -5.32
N LYS A 38 7.63 7.60 -3.99
CA LYS A 38 8.54 6.62 -3.37
C LYS A 38 8.26 5.20 -3.85
N VAL A 39 6.99 4.82 -3.98
CA VAL A 39 6.58 3.50 -4.48
C VAL A 39 6.98 3.32 -5.94
N LEU A 40 6.75 4.31 -6.81
CA LEU A 40 7.14 4.25 -8.22
C LEU A 40 8.66 4.16 -8.38
N VAL A 41 9.42 4.94 -7.61
CA VAL A 41 10.88 4.85 -7.61
C VAL A 41 11.35 3.47 -7.15
N ALA A 42 10.77 2.93 -6.07
CA ALA A 42 11.08 1.59 -5.59
C ALA A 42 10.66 0.48 -6.58
N ASP A 43 9.58 0.70 -7.33
CA ASP A 43 9.10 -0.26 -8.33
C ASP A 43 10.06 -0.37 -9.52
N HIS A 44 10.60 0.78 -9.96
CA HIS A 44 11.53 0.90 -11.08
C HIS A 44 13.01 0.72 -10.69
N ALA A 45 13.34 0.64 -9.40
CA ALA A 45 14.70 0.45 -8.94
C ALA A 45 15.28 -0.90 -9.44
N PRO A 46 16.51 -0.91 -10.00
CA PRO A 46 17.14 -2.15 -10.43
C PRO A 46 17.39 -3.06 -9.23
N ARG A 47 17.01 -4.33 -9.34
CA ARG A 47 17.26 -5.36 -8.32
C ARG A 47 18.43 -6.22 -8.77
N LEU A 48 19.36 -6.48 -7.87
CA LEU A 48 20.50 -7.36 -8.14
C LEU A 48 20.01 -8.73 -8.59
N GLY A 49 20.34 -9.12 -9.83
CA GLY A 49 19.98 -10.43 -10.38
C GLY A 49 18.57 -10.56 -10.97
N GLU A 50 17.72 -9.52 -10.90
CA GLU A 50 16.40 -9.53 -11.53
C GLU A 50 16.27 -8.40 -12.56
N GLY A 51 15.87 -8.72 -13.79
CA GLY A 51 15.44 -7.70 -14.75
C GLY A 51 14.30 -6.83 -14.20
N ALA A 52 14.13 -5.62 -14.72
CA ALA A 52 13.13 -4.67 -14.24
C ALA A 52 11.69 -5.21 -14.40
N LYS A 53 11.18 -5.90 -13.38
CA LYS A 53 9.80 -6.40 -13.29
C LYS A 53 8.89 -5.35 -12.65
N SER A 54 8.90 -4.14 -13.19
CA SER A 54 8.05 -3.05 -12.71
C SER A 54 6.58 -3.39 -12.97
N ILE A 55 5.71 -3.14 -12.00
CA ILE A 55 4.26 -3.31 -12.22
C ILE A 55 3.71 -2.18 -13.10
N PHE A 56 4.27 -0.98 -12.97
CA PHE A 56 3.95 0.16 -13.83
C PHE A 56 4.93 0.25 -15.00
N ASN A 57 4.42 0.68 -16.16
CA ASN A 57 5.28 0.92 -17.30
C ASN A 57 5.97 2.30 -17.18
N ALA A 58 7.04 2.50 -17.97
CA ALA A 58 7.80 3.76 -17.98
C ALA A 58 6.93 4.99 -18.35
N ALA A 59 5.87 4.80 -19.14
CA ALA A 59 4.96 5.89 -19.51
C ALA A 59 4.14 6.38 -18.30
N THR A 60 3.70 5.48 -17.41
CA THR A 60 3.03 5.85 -16.15
C THR A 60 3.96 6.63 -15.25
N LEU A 61 5.21 6.20 -15.09
CA LEU A 61 6.21 6.95 -14.33
C LEU A 61 6.45 8.33 -14.94
N ALA A 62 6.66 8.42 -16.26
CA ALA A 62 6.88 9.70 -16.95
C ALA A 62 5.68 10.64 -16.78
N LYS A 63 4.45 10.12 -16.87
CA LYS A 63 3.23 10.88 -16.63
C LYS A 63 3.14 11.37 -15.19
N PHE A 64 3.46 10.51 -14.21
CA PHE A 64 3.51 10.90 -12.81
C PHE A 64 4.54 12.03 -12.58
N MET A 65 5.74 11.91 -13.12
CA MET A 65 6.79 12.92 -12.96
C MET A 65 6.39 14.28 -13.56
N LYS A 66 5.58 14.28 -14.62
CA LYS A 66 5.05 15.49 -15.26
C LYS A 66 3.88 16.10 -14.48
N ASP A 67 2.88 15.29 -14.16
CA ASP A 67 1.58 15.77 -13.69
C ASP A 67 1.49 15.80 -12.15
N GLN A 68 2.38 15.07 -11.46
CA GLN A 68 2.39 14.85 -10.01
C GLN A 68 1.08 14.28 -9.44
N LYS A 69 0.28 13.61 -10.27
CA LYS A 69 -0.98 13.00 -9.84
C LYS A 69 -0.80 11.52 -9.55
N VAL A 70 -1.28 11.07 -8.38
CA VAL A 70 -1.29 9.65 -8.00
C VAL A 70 -1.93 8.82 -9.13
N PRO A 71 -1.24 7.80 -9.67
CA PRO A 71 -1.80 6.99 -10.74
C PRO A 71 -3.07 6.24 -10.27
N PRO A 72 -3.99 5.91 -11.19
CA PRO A 72 -5.05 4.96 -10.90
C PRO A 72 -4.49 3.64 -10.35
N GLY A 73 -5.25 2.95 -9.52
CA GLY A 73 -4.83 1.66 -8.94
C GLY A 73 -4.10 1.75 -7.61
N PHE A 74 -3.77 2.94 -7.12
CA PHE A 74 -3.21 3.11 -5.77
C PHE A 74 -4.32 3.13 -4.71
N THR A 75 -4.04 2.47 -3.60
CA THR A 75 -4.73 2.61 -2.32
C THR A 75 -3.66 2.76 -1.24
N ILE A 76 -3.77 3.81 -0.44
CA ILE A 76 -2.72 4.18 0.52
C ILE A 76 -3.36 4.41 1.88
N TRP A 77 -2.79 3.75 2.88
CA TRP A 77 -3.14 3.92 4.27
C TRP A 77 -1.92 4.29 5.11
N ILE A 78 -2.17 5.01 6.20
CA ILE A 78 -1.18 5.37 7.21
C ILE A 78 -1.67 4.93 8.59
N GLY A 79 -0.84 4.22 9.34
CA GLY A 79 -1.08 3.84 10.73
C GLY A 79 0.10 4.26 11.60
N THR A 80 -0.12 4.42 12.90
CA THR A 80 0.97 4.68 13.85
C THR A 80 1.52 3.37 14.33
N GLY A 81 2.83 3.25 14.39
CA GLY A 81 3.47 2.01 14.78
C GLY A 81 4.96 2.08 14.51
N GLY A 82 5.61 0.93 14.56
CA GLY A 82 7.07 0.88 14.51
C GLY A 82 7.63 0.74 15.91
N GLY A 83 7.43 -0.44 16.49
CA GLY A 83 8.46 -0.97 17.36
C GLY A 83 9.81 -1.03 16.61
N PRO A 84 10.87 -1.48 17.29
CA PRO A 84 12.22 -1.41 16.74
C PRO A 84 12.38 -2.05 15.35
N GLU A 85 11.53 -3.03 14.98
CA GLU A 85 11.60 -3.69 13.67
C GLU A 85 11.18 -2.77 12.54
N TRP A 86 10.08 -2.02 12.71
CA TRP A 86 9.45 -1.29 11.61
C TRP A 86 9.82 0.17 11.51
N ARG A 87 10.63 0.71 12.44
CA ARG A 87 11.02 2.14 12.43
C ARG A 87 11.71 2.58 11.13
N GLU A 88 12.43 1.66 10.47
CA GLU A 88 13.16 1.93 9.22
C GLU A 88 13.03 0.77 8.20
N ALA A 89 12.05 -0.11 8.36
CA ALA A 89 11.89 -1.27 7.49
C ALA A 89 10.91 -1.03 6.34
N ALA A 90 11.18 -1.69 5.21
CA ALA A 90 10.26 -1.76 4.09
C ALA A 90 10.17 -3.20 3.56
N LYS A 91 8.97 -3.65 3.23
CA LYS A 91 8.70 -4.92 2.56
C LYS A 91 7.84 -4.66 1.32
N ILE A 92 8.20 -5.29 0.22
CA ILE A 92 7.51 -5.17 -1.07
C ILE A 92 7.16 -6.57 -1.55
N HIS A 93 5.89 -6.80 -1.83
CA HIS A 93 5.38 -8.04 -2.41
C HIS A 93 4.73 -7.74 -3.76
N ARG A 94 4.98 -8.58 -4.76
CA ARG A 94 4.40 -8.45 -6.10
C ARG A 94 3.62 -9.71 -6.45
N ALA A 95 2.44 -9.52 -7.01
CA ALA A 95 1.55 -10.61 -7.42
C ALA A 95 0.95 -10.30 -8.79
N GLY A 96 0.49 -11.34 -9.48
CA GLY A 96 -0.43 -11.18 -10.59
C GLY A 96 -1.84 -11.55 -10.15
N VAL A 97 -2.75 -10.62 -10.37
CA VAL A 97 -4.16 -10.68 -9.99
C VAL A 97 -4.98 -10.64 -11.28
N PHE A 98 -6.02 -11.46 -11.35
CA PHE A 98 -6.98 -11.42 -12.44
C PHE A 98 -8.39 -11.56 -11.86
N VAL A 99 -9.36 -10.89 -12.48
CA VAL A 99 -10.77 -11.09 -12.16
C VAL A 99 -11.31 -12.09 -13.18
N SER A 100 -11.74 -13.26 -12.70
CA SER A 100 -12.41 -14.25 -13.54
C SER A 100 -13.89 -14.32 -13.18
N PRO A 101 -14.80 -14.21 -14.16
CA PRO A 101 -16.24 -14.46 -13.93
C PRO A 101 -16.54 -15.94 -13.68
N ILE A 102 -15.61 -16.84 -13.99
CA ILE A 102 -15.76 -18.29 -13.84
C ILE A 102 -14.80 -18.78 -12.78
N VAL A 103 -15.31 -19.49 -11.78
CA VAL A 103 -14.51 -20.19 -10.76
C VAL A 103 -13.91 -21.43 -11.40
N PHE A 104 -12.89 -21.26 -12.25
CA PHE A 104 -12.07 -22.38 -12.71
C PHE A 104 -11.11 -22.80 -11.59
N GLY A 105 -10.75 -24.09 -11.55
CA GLY A 105 -9.66 -24.55 -10.71
C GLY A 105 -8.36 -23.80 -11.05
N LEU A 106 -7.71 -23.21 -10.04
CA LEU A 106 -6.48 -22.40 -10.14
C LEU A 106 -5.39 -23.04 -11.00
N SER A 107 -5.30 -24.37 -11.00
CA SER A 107 -4.33 -25.17 -11.75
C SER A 107 -4.51 -25.10 -13.27
N ALA A 108 -5.76 -24.98 -13.75
CA ALA A 108 -6.07 -24.85 -15.18
C ALA A 108 -5.80 -23.42 -15.68
N LEU A 109 -6.15 -22.41 -14.87
CA LEU A 109 -5.90 -21.00 -15.16
C LEU A 109 -4.41 -20.65 -15.24
N LYS A 110 -3.59 -21.16 -14.31
CA LYS A 110 -2.12 -20.96 -14.31
C LYS A 110 -1.44 -21.49 -15.59
N LYS A 111 -2.03 -22.49 -16.26
CA LYS A 111 -1.53 -23.03 -17.53
C LYS A 111 -2.00 -22.24 -18.76
N MET A 112 -3.14 -21.55 -18.67
CA MET A 112 -3.75 -20.86 -19.80
C MET A 112 -3.33 -19.39 -19.93
N LEU A 113 -2.98 -18.73 -18.83
CA LEU A 113 -2.60 -17.32 -18.86
C LEU A 113 -1.22 -17.12 -18.24
N PRO A 114 -0.25 -16.53 -18.96
CA PRO A 114 0.95 -16.02 -18.32
C PRO A 114 0.54 -14.90 -17.35
N ILE A 115 0.42 -15.23 -16.07
CA ILE A 115 0.04 -14.27 -15.02
C ILE A 115 1.18 -13.26 -14.90
N ARG A 116 1.00 -12.08 -15.50
CA ARG A 116 1.92 -10.94 -15.34
C ARG A 116 1.74 -10.35 -13.95
N GLN A 117 2.85 -9.92 -13.34
CA GLN A 117 2.79 -9.13 -12.11
C GLN A 117 2.11 -7.79 -12.43
N ASN A 118 0.92 -7.58 -11.90
CA ASN A 118 0.10 -6.39 -12.11
C ASN A 118 -0.41 -5.80 -10.78
N ALA A 119 -0.02 -6.36 -9.64
CA ALA A 119 -0.30 -5.87 -8.32
C ALA A 119 0.99 -5.85 -7.49
N CYS A 120 1.14 -4.81 -6.67
CA CYS A 120 2.21 -4.65 -5.71
C CYS A 120 1.62 -4.19 -4.39
N THR A 121 2.10 -4.77 -3.30
CA THR A 121 1.82 -4.28 -1.96
C THR A 121 3.11 -3.92 -1.28
N MET A 122 3.15 -2.73 -0.71
CA MET A 122 4.32 -2.22 -0.02
C MET A 122 3.91 -1.82 1.39
N THR A 123 4.63 -2.33 2.38
CA THR A 123 4.55 -1.83 3.75
C THR A 123 5.88 -1.19 4.07
N TRP A 124 5.86 0.04 4.55
CA TRP A 124 7.05 0.81 4.85
C TRP A 124 6.83 1.56 6.16
N GLY A 125 7.73 1.39 7.12
CA GLY A 125 7.74 2.19 8.33
C GLY A 125 8.87 3.21 8.33
N ALA A 126 8.58 4.36 8.92
CA ALA A 126 9.48 5.49 9.04
C ALA A 126 9.16 6.24 10.34
N GLY A 127 10.04 6.17 11.33
CA GLY A 127 9.81 6.77 12.64
C GLY A 127 8.58 6.16 13.33
N TYR A 128 7.58 6.99 13.63
CA TYR A 128 6.28 6.58 14.20
C TYR A 128 5.21 6.27 13.15
N ALA A 129 5.49 6.50 11.86
CA ALA A 129 4.55 6.28 10.77
C ALA A 129 4.77 4.93 10.09
N VAL A 130 3.66 4.24 9.79
CA VAL A 130 3.64 3.02 8.99
C VAL A 130 2.71 3.24 7.81
N PHE A 131 3.25 3.08 6.62
CA PHE A 131 2.52 3.19 5.36
C PHE A 131 2.21 1.79 4.85
N SER A 132 0.94 1.55 4.56
CA SER A 132 0.49 0.36 3.84
C SER A 132 -0.03 0.81 2.48
N ILE A 133 0.50 0.22 1.41
CA ILE A 133 0.18 0.60 0.05
C ILE A 133 -0.21 -0.66 -0.72
N VAL A 134 -1.29 -0.54 -1.49
CA VAL A 134 -1.62 -1.46 -2.58
C VAL A 134 -1.61 -0.65 -3.87
N ALA A 135 -0.95 -1.16 -4.89
CA ALA A 135 -0.88 -0.55 -6.21
C ALA A 135 -1.14 -1.61 -7.28
N VAL A 136 -2.10 -1.36 -8.15
CA VAL A 136 -2.42 -2.22 -9.30
C VAL A 136 -2.20 -1.47 -10.61
N SER A 137 -1.66 -2.14 -11.62
CA SER A 137 -1.42 -1.53 -12.95
C SER A 137 -2.60 -1.65 -13.90
N ASP A 138 -3.56 -2.54 -13.59
CA ASP A 138 -4.81 -2.68 -14.33
C ASP A 138 -5.94 -1.94 -13.58
N PRO A 139 -6.51 -0.85 -14.15
CA PRO A 139 -7.61 -0.13 -13.55
C PRO A 139 -8.90 -0.94 -13.38
N SER A 140 -9.07 -2.06 -14.09
CA SER A 140 -10.23 -2.96 -13.85
C SER A 140 -10.17 -3.62 -12.47
N LEU A 141 -8.97 -3.73 -11.89
CA LEU A 141 -8.74 -4.20 -10.51
C LEU A 141 -8.96 -3.09 -9.47
N TYR A 142 -9.19 -1.85 -9.90
CA TYR A 142 -9.45 -0.70 -9.02
C TYR A 142 -10.76 -0.85 -8.22
N GLY A 143 -11.68 -1.71 -8.67
CA GLY A 143 -12.93 -2.03 -7.97
C GLY A 143 -12.82 -3.09 -6.87
N VAL A 144 -11.61 -3.60 -6.59
CA VAL A 144 -11.39 -4.46 -5.42
C VAL A 144 -11.39 -3.55 -4.19
N ASP A 145 -12.42 -3.67 -3.35
CA ASP A 145 -12.49 -2.95 -2.08
C ASP A 145 -11.46 -3.55 -1.12
N TRP A 146 -10.23 -3.02 -1.19
CA TRP A 146 -9.18 -3.42 -0.28
C TRP A 146 -9.56 -2.97 1.12
N GLU A 147 -9.79 -3.93 2.01
CA GLU A 147 -10.11 -3.63 3.40
C GLU A 147 -9.04 -2.74 4.03
N THR A 148 -9.48 -1.67 4.69
CA THR A 148 -8.56 -0.81 5.46
C THR A 148 -7.87 -1.64 6.53
N PRO A 149 -6.52 -1.71 6.54
CA PRO A 149 -5.81 -2.47 7.55
C PRO A 149 -6.14 -1.99 8.96
N PHE A 150 -6.13 -2.90 9.93
CA PHE A 150 -6.36 -2.55 11.32
C PHE A 150 -5.43 -1.42 11.77
N GLY A 151 -6.02 -0.43 12.45
CA GLY A 151 -5.26 0.66 13.02
C GLY A 151 -4.78 1.72 12.00
N HIS A 152 -5.21 1.62 10.75
CA HIS A 152 -4.80 2.56 9.71
C HIS A 152 -5.93 3.50 9.29
N PHE A 153 -5.49 4.66 8.80
CA PHE A 153 -6.26 5.71 8.18
C PHE A 153 -6.04 5.67 6.67
N GLN A 154 -7.11 5.66 5.89
CA GLN A 154 -6.98 5.78 4.44
C GLN A 154 -6.69 7.23 4.05
N ILE A 155 -5.61 7.45 3.30
CA ILE A 155 -5.24 8.77 2.76
C ILE A 155 -5.41 8.85 1.25
N TRP A 156 -5.50 7.70 0.57
CA TRP A 156 -5.83 7.64 -0.84
C TRP A 156 -6.74 6.45 -1.18
N PRO A 157 -7.83 6.64 -1.95
CA PRO A 157 -8.39 7.93 -2.40
C PRO A 157 -8.73 8.87 -1.24
N VAL A 158 -8.65 10.18 -1.50
CA VAL A 158 -8.86 11.22 -0.46
C VAL A 158 -10.27 11.11 0.11
N ARG A 159 -10.39 11.21 1.43
CA ARG A 159 -11.67 11.24 2.15
C ARG A 159 -11.90 12.61 2.80
N GLU A 160 -13.17 12.94 3.08
CA GLU A 160 -13.58 14.26 3.59
C GLU A 160 -12.86 14.67 4.87
N SER A 161 -12.67 13.74 5.79
CA SER A 161 -11.96 13.93 7.05
C SER A 161 -11.51 12.56 7.54
N VAL A 162 -10.19 12.41 7.73
CA VAL A 162 -9.58 11.18 8.22
C VAL A 162 -9.30 11.26 9.73
N GLY A 163 -9.50 12.45 10.32
CA GLY A 163 -9.23 12.75 11.72
C GLY A 163 -7.86 13.37 11.95
N THR A 164 -7.41 13.32 13.21
CA THR A 164 -6.14 13.85 13.66
C THR A 164 -5.16 12.70 13.86
N TRP A 165 -4.06 12.74 13.13
CA TRP A 165 -2.84 12.00 13.47
C TRP A 165 -2.21 12.64 14.72
N ALA A 166 -1.38 11.99 15.54
CA ALA A 166 -1.26 10.54 15.65
C ALA A 166 -2.46 9.99 16.46
N PRO A 167 -3.04 8.84 16.08
CA PRO A 167 -4.01 8.14 16.92
C PRO A 167 -3.44 7.80 18.29
N ASN A 168 -4.33 7.67 19.27
CA ASN A 168 -4.00 7.32 20.66
C ASN A 168 -3.57 5.84 20.85
N TYR A 169 -3.18 5.16 19.79
CA TYR A 169 -2.69 3.79 19.82
C TYR A 169 -1.57 3.60 18.78
N ALA A 170 -0.68 2.65 19.06
CA ALA A 170 0.37 2.21 18.15
C ALA A 170 0.15 0.75 17.76
N ILE A 171 0.33 0.44 16.48
CA ILE A 171 0.27 -0.91 15.94
C ILE A 171 1.58 -1.63 16.30
N ALA A 172 1.46 -2.80 16.93
CA ALA A 172 2.61 -3.63 17.28
C ALA A 172 3.30 -4.23 16.04
N ASP A 173 4.61 -4.44 16.11
CA ASP A 173 5.44 -4.95 14.99
C ASP A 173 4.92 -6.25 14.40
N TRP A 174 4.52 -7.21 15.24
CA TRP A 174 3.96 -8.49 14.76
C TRP A 174 2.71 -8.28 13.90
N LYS A 175 1.90 -7.27 14.23
CA LYS A 175 0.68 -6.95 13.47
C LYS A 175 1.00 -6.23 12.17
N ILE A 176 2.02 -5.37 12.15
CA ILE A 176 2.52 -4.75 10.91
C ILE A 176 3.08 -5.84 9.98
N THR A 177 3.84 -6.78 10.53
CA THR A 177 4.35 -7.94 9.78
C THR A 177 3.20 -8.79 9.23
N GLU A 178 2.15 -9.07 10.01
CA GLU A 178 0.94 -9.74 9.52
C GLU A 178 0.28 -8.97 8.36
N ILE A 179 0.12 -7.65 8.49
CA ILE A 179 -0.46 -6.78 7.45
C ILE A 179 0.38 -6.82 6.17
N SER A 180 1.71 -6.72 6.29
CA SER A 180 2.64 -6.78 5.16
C SER A 180 2.55 -8.12 4.40
N MET A 181 2.32 -9.21 5.13
CA MET A 181 2.23 -10.55 4.56
C MET A 181 0.82 -10.92 4.08
N ARG A 182 -0.22 -10.18 4.48
CA ARG A 182 -1.63 -10.48 4.13
C ARG A 182 -1.82 -10.60 2.63
N HIS A 183 -1.10 -9.78 1.86
CA HIS A 183 -1.15 -9.74 0.41
C HIS A 183 -0.13 -10.66 -0.29
N ASN A 184 0.76 -11.29 0.48
CA ASN A 184 1.69 -12.33 0.02
C ASN A 184 1.07 -13.74 0.10
N ARG A 185 -0.19 -13.86 0.54
CA ARG A 185 -0.84 -15.18 0.64
C ARG A 185 -1.04 -15.75 -0.76
N ASN A 186 -0.33 -16.83 -1.02
CA ASN A 186 -0.48 -17.67 -2.20
C ASN A 186 -1.97 -17.92 -2.43
N PRO A 187 -2.53 -17.69 -3.64
CA PRO A 187 -3.94 -17.97 -3.93
C PRO A 187 -4.34 -19.44 -3.67
N ASP A 188 -3.37 -20.34 -3.51
CA ASP A 188 -3.60 -21.74 -3.13
C ASP A 188 -3.78 -21.95 -1.60
N SER A 189 -3.67 -20.90 -0.78
CA SER A 189 -3.91 -20.99 0.68
C SER A 189 -5.38 -20.67 0.98
N PRO A 190 -6.20 -21.67 1.41
CA PRO A 190 -7.59 -21.40 1.76
C PRO A 190 -7.66 -20.35 2.87
N MET A 191 -8.57 -19.38 2.73
CA MET A 191 -8.86 -18.45 3.81
C MET A 191 -9.26 -19.27 5.05
N PRO A 192 -8.65 -19.04 6.23
CA PRO A 192 -9.23 -19.57 7.44
C PRO A 192 -10.61 -18.93 7.58
N VAL A 193 -11.64 -19.73 7.35
CA VAL A 193 -13.00 -19.37 7.69
C VAL A 193 -12.98 -19.13 9.20
N SER A 194 -13.05 -17.87 9.59
CA SER A 194 -13.35 -17.50 10.98
C SER A 194 -14.68 -18.17 11.28
N LYS A 195 -14.63 -19.30 12.00
CA LYS A 195 -15.80 -19.81 12.69
C LYS A 195 -16.17 -18.71 13.66
N ARG A 196 -17.23 -17.94 13.36
CA ARG A 196 -17.96 -17.20 14.38
C ARG A 196 -18.38 -18.24 15.41
N THR A 197 -17.60 -18.39 16.46
CA THR A 197 -18.04 -19.02 17.69
C THR A 197 -19.11 -18.09 18.23
N GLY A 198 -20.36 -18.48 18.02
CA GLY A 198 -21.50 -17.82 18.61
C GLY A 198 -21.27 -17.69 20.11
N SER A 199 -21.50 -16.50 20.63
CA SER A 199 -21.66 -16.28 22.06
C SER A 199 -22.85 -17.12 22.54
N PRO A 200 -22.69 -17.98 23.55
CA PRO A 200 -23.84 -18.53 24.23
C PRO A 200 -24.50 -17.41 25.02
N SER A 201 -25.80 -17.26 24.79
CA SER A 201 -26.78 -16.53 25.58
C SER A 201 -26.87 -17.04 27.01
#